data_AF-A0A3D4W3K2-F1
#
_entry.id   AF-A0A3D4W3K2-F1
#
_cell.length_a   1.000
_cell.length_b   1.000
_cell.length_c   1.000
_cell.angle_alpha   90.00
_cell.angle_beta   90.00
_cell.angle_gamma   90.00
#
_symmetry.space_group_name_H-M   'P 1'
#
loop_
_entity.id
_entity.type
_entity.pdbx_description
1 polymer ?
#
loop_
_entity_poly.entity_id
_entity_poly.type
_entity_poly.pdbx_seq_one_letter_code
_entity_poly.pdbx_strand_id
1 'polypeptide(L)'
;YFTFRTRQGHKAIAFDDSSVILTEKTAEKLGLSVGDSFEVETTDGGRRSLTLTGITENYVFTRLYLSQAQLKTLNGGALPAWNAVYGQTDCPTDAARTSLSSAILACNYVSSVSFIEDTTQMFDGLIGCLNYVVMLVIVCAAALAAVVLYNLISVNLGERKKELATI
;
A
#
# COMPACT_ATOMS: atom_id res chain seq x y z
N TYR A 1 -0.55 -10.96 13.46
CA TYR A 1 0.91 -10.89 13.60
C TYR A 1 1.44 -9.75 12.74
N PHE A 2 2.33 -8.90 13.26
CA PHE A 2 2.94 -7.77 12.52
C PHE A 2 4.46 -7.88 12.58
N THR A 3 5.14 -7.58 11.47
CA THR A 3 6.60 -7.47 11.41
C THR A 3 6.95 -6.02 11.13
N PHE A 4 7.61 -5.37 12.09
CA PHE A 4 8.09 -4.00 11.92
C PHE A 4 9.52 -4.03 11.40
N ARG A 5 9.76 -3.37 10.26
CA ARG A 5 11.09 -3.28 9.66
C ARG A 5 11.22 -2.06 8.76
N THR A 6 12.46 -1.62 8.54
CA THR A 6 12.76 -0.54 7.60
C THR A 6 12.50 -0.99 6.16
N ARG A 7 12.10 -0.06 5.29
CA ARG A 7 11.93 -0.37 3.85
C ARG A 7 13.26 -0.73 3.19
N GLN A 8 14.29 0.06 3.46
CA GLN A 8 15.63 -0.23 2.95
C GLN A 8 16.32 -1.23 3.87
N GLY A 9 16.82 -2.33 3.30
CA GLY A 9 17.58 -3.35 4.02
C GLY A 9 16.79 -4.21 4.99
N HIS A 10 15.47 -3.99 5.15
CA HIS A 10 14.59 -4.82 5.98
C HIS A 10 15.08 -5.02 7.42
N LYS A 11 15.71 -3.99 8.00
CA LYS A 11 16.21 -4.05 9.37
C LYS A 11 15.02 -4.08 10.33
N ALA A 12 14.99 -5.08 11.22
CA ALA A 12 13.94 -5.21 12.22
C ALA A 12 13.87 -3.97 13.12
N ILE A 13 12.66 -3.54 13.44
CA ILE A 13 12.34 -2.48 14.38
C ILE A 13 11.74 -3.16 15.61
N ALA A 14 12.34 -2.92 16.78
CA ALA A 14 11.83 -3.47 18.03
C ALA A 14 10.45 -2.88 18.35
N PHE A 15 9.61 -3.68 19.00
CA PHE A 15 8.31 -3.25 19.50
C PHE A 15 8.21 -3.62 20.98
N ASP A 16 8.39 -2.62 21.82
CA ASP A 16 8.37 -2.67 23.29
C ASP A 16 7.32 -1.71 23.86
N ASP A 17 7.27 -1.58 25.19
CA ASP A 17 6.30 -0.73 25.88
C ASP A 17 6.46 0.77 25.58
N SER A 18 7.58 1.22 25.04
CA SER A 18 7.78 2.61 24.61
C SER A 18 7.36 2.88 23.16
N SER A 19 6.99 1.83 22.43
CA SER A 19 6.94 1.91 20.97
C SER A 19 5.78 2.74 20.41
N VAL A 20 6.14 3.70 19.57
CA VAL A 20 5.28 4.53 18.73
C VAL A 20 5.84 4.45 17.32
N ILE A 21 5.17 3.71 16.43
CA ILE A 21 5.66 3.46 15.08
C ILE A 21 4.69 4.04 14.05
N LEU A 22 5.22 4.86 13.14
CA LEU A 22 4.48 5.35 11.98
C LEU A 22 4.87 4.59 10.72
N THR A 23 3.93 4.50 9.78
CA THR A 23 4.21 4.05 8.42
C THR A 23 5.02 5.09 7.64
N GLU A 24 6.00 4.65 6.85
CA GLU A 24 6.95 5.49 6.09
C GLU A 24 6.27 6.67 5.37
N LYS A 25 5.20 6.42 4.62
CA LYS A 25 4.53 7.46 3.83
C LYS A 25 3.90 8.56 4.70
N THR A 26 3.44 8.23 5.91
CA THR A 26 2.90 9.22 6.85
C THR A 26 4.01 10.07 7.43
N ALA A 27 5.10 9.44 7.87
CA ALA A 27 6.27 10.14 8.40
C ALA A 27 6.87 11.10 7.34
N GLU A 28 7.03 10.63 6.10
CA GLU A 28 7.52 11.45 4.97
C GLU A 28 6.62 12.68 4.72
N LYS A 29 5.29 12.50 4.68
CA LYS A 29 4.35 13.61 4.45
C LYS A 29 4.35 14.65 5.57
N LEU A 30 4.65 14.23 6.80
CA LEU A 30 4.73 15.10 7.97
C LEU A 30 6.15 15.63 8.22
N GLY A 31 7.15 15.18 7.45
CA GLY A 31 8.56 15.54 7.66
C GLY A 31 9.16 15.00 8.95
N LEU A 32 8.64 13.89 9.48
CA LEU A 32 9.04 13.32 10.77
C LEU A 32 10.17 12.30 10.63
N SER A 33 11.11 12.35 11.58
CA SER A 33 12.19 11.40 11.81
C SER A 33 12.03 10.71 13.16
N VAL A 34 12.69 9.56 13.34
CA VAL A 34 12.72 8.89 14.65
C VAL A 34 13.33 9.82 15.70
N GLY A 35 12.64 9.99 16.82
CA GLY A 35 12.96 10.94 17.89
C GLY A 35 12.09 12.20 17.86
N ASP A 36 11.44 12.51 16.74
CA ASP A 36 10.59 13.68 16.64
C ASP A 36 9.28 13.49 17.42
N SER A 37 8.73 14.61 17.89
CA SER A 37 7.44 14.67 18.54
C SER A 37 6.35 15.11 17.56
N PHE A 38 5.17 14.51 17.67
CA PHE A 38 4.00 14.87 16.88
C PHE A 38 2.72 14.73 17.71
N GLU A 39 1.70 15.50 17.34
CA GLU A 39 0.40 15.49 18.02
C GLU A 39 -0.58 14.54 17.33
N VAL A 40 -1.31 13.78 18.13
CA VAL A 40 -2.45 12.98 17.66
C VAL A 40 -3.73 13.48 18.30
N GLU A 41 -4.80 13.50 17.52
CA GLU A 41 -6.13 13.79 18.03
C GLU A 41 -6.75 12.53 18.62
N THR A 42 -7.16 12.60 19.89
CA THR A 42 -7.81 11.51 20.61
C THR A 42 -9.33 11.59 20.45
N THR A 43 -10.04 10.52 20.79
CA THR A 43 -11.50 10.41 20.60
C THR A 43 -12.32 11.42 21.42
N ASP A 44 -11.71 12.01 22.44
CA ASP A 44 -12.25 13.12 23.24
C ASP A 44 -12.06 14.50 22.57
N GLY A 45 -11.48 14.56 21.37
CA GLY A 45 -11.14 15.80 20.64
C GLY A 45 -9.88 16.49 21.16
N GLY A 46 -9.23 15.92 22.18
CA GLY A 46 -7.96 16.42 22.69
C GLY A 46 -6.80 16.14 21.73
N ARG A 47 -5.74 16.94 21.82
CA ARG A 47 -4.46 16.63 21.16
C ARG A 47 -3.45 16.20 22.21
N ARG A 48 -2.71 15.15 21.91
CA ARG A 48 -1.69 14.61 22.80
C ARG A 48 -0.41 14.34 22.02
N SER A 49 0.70 14.65 22.66
CA SER A 49 2.03 14.49 22.10
C SER A 49 2.52 13.05 22.21
N LEU A 50 3.13 12.57 21.13
CA LEU A 50 3.84 11.29 21.08
C LEU A 50 5.23 11.51 20.49
N THR A 51 6.21 10.76 20.97
CA THR A 51 7.56 10.72 20.40
C THR A 51 7.69 9.52 19.49
N LEU A 52 8.05 9.73 18.23
CA LEU A 52 8.20 8.69 17.23
C LEU A 52 9.41 7.81 17.55
N THR A 53 9.20 6.51 17.77
CA THR A 53 10.30 5.57 18.08
C THR A 53 10.72 4.72 16.89
N GLY A 54 9.89 4.63 15.85
CA GLY A 54 10.21 3.86 14.65
C GLY A 54 9.40 4.27 13.43
N ILE A 55 9.99 4.03 12.26
CA ILE A 55 9.32 4.21 10.96
C ILE A 55 9.37 2.87 10.23
N THR A 56 8.22 2.25 10.01
CA THR A 56 8.10 0.94 9.37
C THR A 56 7.67 1.06 7.92
N GLU A 57 8.12 0.14 7.07
CA GLU A 57 7.54 -0.04 5.74
C GLU A 57 6.07 -0.46 5.86
N ASN A 58 5.23 0.02 4.93
CA ASN A 58 3.84 -0.37 4.80
C ASN A 58 3.31 0.04 3.42
N TYR A 59 2.69 -0.90 2.71
CA TYR A 59 2.27 -0.70 1.32
C TYR A 59 0.77 -0.39 1.16
N VAL A 60 -0.03 -0.61 2.20
CA VAL A 60 -1.48 -0.41 2.15
C VAL A 60 -1.95 0.38 3.37
N PHE A 61 -2.69 1.47 3.13
CA PHE A 61 -3.12 2.45 4.14
C PHE A 61 -1.97 3.18 4.85
N THR A 62 -2.34 4.08 5.76
CA THR A 62 -1.43 4.76 6.69
C THR A 62 -1.80 4.35 8.09
N ARG A 63 -0.84 3.93 8.91
CA ARG A 63 -1.10 3.41 10.26
C ARG A 63 -0.16 4.04 11.29
N LEU A 64 -0.69 4.18 12.50
CA LEU A 64 0.05 4.45 13.73
C LEU A 64 -0.07 3.21 14.61
N TYR A 65 1.06 2.64 15.00
CA TYR A 65 1.13 1.52 15.92
C TYR A 65 1.64 2.01 17.27
N LEU A 66 0.91 1.68 18.33
CA LEU A 66 1.24 2.02 19.69
C LEU A 66 1.34 0.75 20.51
N SER A 67 2.33 0.69 21.40
CA SER A 67 2.33 -0.31 22.46
C SER A 67 1.09 -0.13 23.34
N GLN A 68 0.71 -1.19 24.06
CA GLN A 68 -0.40 -1.11 25.01
C GLN A 68 -0.13 -0.08 26.12
N ALA A 69 1.13 0.09 26.54
CA ALA A 69 1.53 1.08 27.53
C ALA A 69 1.41 2.52 26.98
N GLN A 70 1.85 2.76 25.74
CA GLN A 70 1.67 4.06 25.07
C GLN A 70 0.19 4.38 24.86
N LEU A 71 -0.61 3.41 24.39
CA LEU A 71 -2.05 3.59 24.20
C LEU A 71 -2.77 3.90 25.52
N LYS A 72 -2.43 3.19 26.60
CA LYS A 72 -2.99 3.47 27.93
C LYS A 72 -2.68 4.88 28.40
N THR A 73 -1.44 5.34 28.17
CA THR A 73 -1.01 6.70 28.53
C THR A 73 -1.73 7.74 27.68
N LEU A 74 -1.82 7.49 26.37
CA LEU A 74 -2.56 8.32 25.42
C LEU A 74 -4.04 8.43 25.77
N ASN A 75 -4.63 7.41 26.41
CA ASN A 75 -6.04 7.41 26.81
C ASN A 75 -6.27 7.80 28.28
N GLY A 76 -5.29 8.42 28.94
CA GLY A 76 -5.45 8.92 30.32
C GLY A 76 -5.48 7.82 31.39
N GLY A 77 -4.83 6.69 31.13
CA GLY A 77 -4.64 5.60 32.09
C GLY A 77 -5.57 4.40 31.90
N ALA A 78 -6.48 4.44 30.93
CA ALA A 78 -7.38 3.33 30.60
C ALA A 78 -7.11 2.79 29.19
N LEU A 79 -7.35 1.49 28.99
CA LEU A 79 -7.33 0.89 27.66
C LEU A 79 -8.73 0.91 27.06
N PRO A 80 -8.86 1.14 25.74
CA PRO A 80 -10.15 1.03 25.06
C PRO A 80 -10.61 -0.43 25.02
N ALA A 81 -11.90 -0.63 24.74
CA ALA A 81 -12.40 -1.94 24.37
C ALA A 81 -11.75 -2.39 23.04
N TRP A 82 -11.17 -3.58 23.03
CA TRP A 82 -10.57 -4.14 21.82
C TRP A 82 -11.66 -4.49 20.81
N ASN A 83 -11.46 -4.09 19.55
CA ASN A 83 -12.41 -4.29 18.46
C ASN A 83 -11.89 -5.22 17.36
N ALA A 84 -10.63 -5.68 17.45
CA ALA A 84 -10.00 -6.52 16.46
C ALA A 84 -8.95 -7.43 17.08
N VAL A 85 -8.77 -8.61 16.49
CA VAL A 85 -7.71 -9.56 16.82
C VAL A 85 -6.97 -9.92 15.53
N TYR A 86 -5.64 -9.86 15.57
CA TYR A 86 -4.79 -10.18 14.42
C TYR A 86 -4.07 -11.51 14.64
N GLY A 87 -4.55 -12.57 14.01
CA GLY A 87 -3.92 -13.90 14.03
C GLY A 87 -2.94 -14.13 12.88
N GLN A 88 -2.14 -15.18 12.99
CA GLN A 88 -1.49 -15.83 11.84
C GLN A 88 -2.15 -17.19 11.67
N THR A 89 -2.55 -17.52 10.45
CA THR A 89 -3.29 -18.75 10.13
C THR A 89 -2.51 -19.58 9.13
N ASP A 90 -2.48 -20.89 9.30
CA ASP A 90 -1.93 -21.83 8.31
C ASP A 90 -3.03 -22.29 7.35
N CYS A 91 -3.49 -21.38 6.49
CA CYS A 91 -4.59 -21.60 5.55
C CYS A 91 -4.15 -21.22 4.12
N PRO A 92 -3.47 -22.13 3.41
CA PRO A 92 -2.82 -21.81 2.14
C PRO A 92 -3.83 -21.58 1.00
N THR A 93 -5.01 -22.19 1.05
CA THR A 93 -6.02 -22.12 -0.01
C THR A 93 -7.20 -21.22 0.36
N ASP A 94 -7.86 -20.65 -0.67
CA ASP A 94 -9.06 -19.84 -0.48
C ASP A 94 -10.17 -20.64 0.22
N ALA A 95 -10.35 -21.91 -0.15
CA ALA A 95 -11.33 -22.80 0.49
C ALA A 95 -11.05 -22.99 2.00
N ALA A 96 -9.78 -23.13 2.40
CA ALA A 96 -9.41 -23.24 3.80
C ALA A 96 -9.72 -21.93 4.56
N ARG A 97 -9.41 -20.78 3.96
CA ARG A 97 -9.73 -19.46 4.52
C ARG A 97 -11.24 -19.23 4.64
N THR A 98 -12.04 -19.62 3.64
CA THR A 98 -13.51 -19.56 3.70
C THR A 98 -14.08 -20.45 4.79
N SER A 99 -13.56 -21.68 4.95
CA SER A 99 -13.99 -22.58 6.01
C SER A 99 -13.66 -22.00 7.39
N LEU A 100 -12.47 -21.44 7.57
CA LEU A 100 -12.07 -20.80 8.82
C LEU A 100 -12.91 -19.55 9.12
N SER A 101 -13.16 -18.70 8.11
CA SER A 101 -13.99 -17.51 8.28
C SER A 101 -15.41 -17.89 8.71
N SER A 102 -15.99 -18.92 8.09
CA SER A 102 -17.32 -19.43 8.43
C SER A 102 -17.40 -19.94 9.87
N ALA A 103 -16.38 -20.68 10.32
CA ALA A 103 -16.30 -21.18 11.69
C ALA A 103 -16.19 -20.03 12.71
N ILE A 104 -15.40 -19.00 12.41
CA ILE A 104 -15.23 -17.84 13.29
C ILE A 104 -16.51 -16.97 13.30
N LEU A 105 -17.14 -16.76 12.15
CA LEU A 105 -18.37 -15.96 12.02
C LEU A 105 -19.59 -16.66 12.64
N ALA A 106 -19.53 -17.96 12.89
CA ALA A 106 -20.55 -18.67 13.67
C ALA A 106 -20.57 -18.23 15.15
N CYS A 107 -19.53 -17.56 15.64
CA CYS A 107 -19.53 -16.93 16.96
C CYS A 107 -20.31 -15.61 16.94
N ASN A 108 -21.37 -15.52 17.74
CA ASN A 108 -22.29 -14.37 17.79
C ASN A 108 -21.65 -13.01 18.13
N TYR A 109 -20.40 -12.98 18.57
CA TYR A 109 -19.66 -11.77 18.95
C TYR A 109 -18.63 -11.34 17.89
N VAL A 110 -18.50 -12.05 16.77
CA VAL A 110 -17.61 -11.67 15.66
C VAL A 110 -18.44 -11.10 14.52
N SER A 111 -18.19 -9.84 14.17
CA SER A 111 -18.91 -9.15 13.09
C SER A 111 -18.33 -9.38 11.70
N SER A 112 -17.02 -9.64 11.61
CA SER A 112 -16.31 -9.80 10.34
C SER A 112 -15.01 -10.57 10.52
N VAL A 113 -14.57 -11.22 9.44
CA VAL A 113 -13.26 -11.86 9.31
C VAL A 113 -12.71 -11.45 7.96
N SER A 114 -11.43 -11.05 7.92
CA SER A 114 -10.72 -10.69 6.70
C SER A 114 -9.33 -11.28 6.70
N PHE A 115 -8.83 -11.58 5.51
CA PHE A 115 -7.49 -12.12 5.30
C PHE A 115 -6.64 -11.09 4.54
N ILE A 116 -5.33 -11.09 4.80
CA ILE A 116 -4.41 -10.20 4.08
C ILE A 116 -4.32 -10.61 2.61
N GLU A 117 -4.49 -11.90 2.33
CA GLU A 117 -4.52 -12.50 1.01
C GLU A 117 -5.65 -11.92 0.15
N ASP A 118 -6.82 -11.63 0.73
CA ASP A 118 -7.94 -11.00 0.01
C ASP A 118 -7.53 -9.62 -0.51
N THR A 119 -6.77 -8.87 0.29
CA THR A 119 -6.23 -7.56 -0.10
C THR A 119 -5.18 -7.73 -1.19
N THR A 120 -4.25 -8.68 -1.05
CA THR A 120 -3.22 -8.94 -2.06
C THR A 120 -3.83 -9.34 -3.41
N GLN A 121 -4.80 -10.25 -3.44
CA GLN A 121 -5.49 -10.66 -4.66
C GLN A 121 -6.20 -9.49 -5.37
N MET A 122 -6.83 -8.59 -4.61
CA MET A 122 -7.45 -7.38 -5.16
C MET A 122 -6.41 -6.50 -5.86
N PHE A 123 -5.26 -6.24 -5.23
CA PHE A 123 -4.20 -5.44 -5.82
C PHE A 123 -3.57 -6.13 -7.05
N ASP A 124 -3.35 -7.44 -7.01
CA ASP A 124 -2.83 -8.21 -8.14
C ASP A 124 -3.77 -8.12 -9.36
N GLY A 125 -5.07 -8.20 -9.13
CA GLY A 125 -6.08 -8.00 -10.18
C GLY A 125 -6.03 -6.60 -10.80
N LEU A 126 -5.93 -5.56 -9.97
CA LEU A 126 -5.82 -4.17 -10.44
C LEU A 126 -4.54 -3.93 -11.26
N ILE A 127 -3.41 -4.47 -10.81
CA ILE A 127 -2.13 -4.39 -11.52
C ILE A 127 -2.21 -5.15 -12.85
N GLY A 128 -2.84 -6.32 -12.85
CA GLY A 128 -3.10 -7.09 -14.08
C GLY A 128 -3.86 -6.27 -15.12
N CYS A 129 -4.97 -5.64 -14.72
CA CYS A 129 -5.76 -4.76 -15.59
C CYS A 129 -4.91 -3.59 -16.13
N LEU A 130 -4.12 -2.94 -15.28
CA LEU A 130 -3.25 -1.84 -15.70
C LEU A 130 -2.22 -2.30 -16.74
N ASN A 131 -1.59 -3.47 -16.54
CA ASN A 131 -0.64 -4.02 -17.50
C ASN A 131 -1.27 -4.26 -18.87
N TYR A 132 -2.52 -4.73 -18.94
CA TYR A 132 -3.24 -4.85 -20.21
C TYR A 132 -3.43 -3.51 -20.90
N VAL A 133 -3.85 -2.48 -20.16
CA VAL A 133 -4.03 -1.13 -20.71
C VAL A 133 -2.71 -0.55 -21.20
N VAL A 134 -1.62 -0.70 -20.43
CA VAL A 134 -0.28 -0.24 -20.81
C VAL A 134 0.18 -0.92 -22.09
N MET A 135 0.03 -2.25 -22.20
CA MET A 135 0.36 -2.99 -23.43
C MET A 135 -0.43 -2.50 -24.64
N LEU A 136 -1.74 -2.24 -24.47
CA LEU A 136 -2.57 -1.70 -25.54
C LEU A 136 -2.04 -0.33 -26.02
N VAL A 137 -1.73 0.58 -25.10
CA VAL A 137 -1.20 1.91 -25.43
C VAL A 137 0.13 1.80 -26.16
N ILE A 138 1.03 0.89 -25.75
CA ILE A 138 2.31 0.65 -26.42
C ILE A 138 2.08 0.19 -27.86
N VAL A 139 1.16 -0.75 -28.10
CA VAL A 139 0.85 -1.25 -29.45
C VAL A 139 0.25 -0.14 -30.31
N CYS A 140 -0.69 0.65 -29.77
CA CYS A 140 -1.27 1.80 -30.48
C CYS A 140 -0.21 2.85 -30.84
N ALA A 141 0.70 3.16 -29.90
CA ALA A 141 1.80 4.10 -30.13
C ALA A 141 2.76 3.60 -31.22
N ALA A 142 3.11 2.30 -31.20
CA ALA A 142 3.94 1.67 -32.22
C ALA A 142 3.28 1.71 -33.61
N ALA A 143 1.98 1.40 -33.68
CA ALA A 143 1.22 1.47 -34.93
C ALA A 143 1.13 2.91 -35.47
N LEU A 144 0.89 3.88 -34.59
CA LEU A 144 0.86 5.30 -34.97
C LEU A 144 2.22 5.76 -35.51
N ALA A 145 3.31 5.37 -34.84
CA ALA A 145 4.67 5.67 -35.30
C ALA A 145 4.96 5.07 -36.69
N ALA A 146 4.51 3.83 -36.94
CA ALA A 146 4.64 3.18 -38.25
C ALA A 146 3.88 3.94 -39.35
N VAL A 147 2.66 4.42 -39.08
CA VAL A 147 1.87 5.23 -40.02
C VAL A 147 2.56 6.56 -40.34
N VAL A 148 3.08 7.26 -39.32
CA VAL A 148 3.81 8.51 -39.51
C VAL A 148 5.08 8.29 -40.34
N LEU A 149 5.85 7.25 -40.05
CA LEU A 149 7.05 6.91 -40.80
C LEU A 149 6.71 6.56 -42.26
N TYR A 150 5.65 5.79 -42.50
CA TYR A 150 5.18 5.48 -43.85
C TYR A 150 4.82 6.74 -44.63
N ASN A 151 4.12 7.69 -43.99
CA ASN A 151 3.76 8.96 -44.61
C ASN A 151 5.01 9.77 -44.98
N LEU A 152 5.99 9.88 -44.06
CA LEU A 152 7.24 10.61 -44.31
C LEU A 152 8.04 9.97 -45.45
N ILE A 153 8.17 8.65 -45.47
CA ILE A 153 8.86 7.92 -46.55
C ILE A 153 8.13 8.17 -47.88
N SER A 154 6.80 8.08 -47.89
CA SER A 154 6.00 8.27 -49.10
C SER A 154 6.13 9.67 -49.68
N VAL A 155 6.07 10.70 -48.82
CA VAL A 155 6.28 12.10 -49.21
C VAL A 155 7.69 12.31 -49.75
N ASN A 156 8.71 11.85 -49.03
CA ASN A 156 10.11 12.01 -49.42
C ASN A 156 10.42 11.33 -50.77
N LEU A 157 9.91 10.11 -50.99
CA LEU A 157 10.03 9.42 -52.28
C LEU A 157 9.29 10.15 -53.40
N GLY A 158 8.13 10.74 -53.09
CA GLY A 158 7.34 11.54 -54.04
C GLY A 158 8.08 12.80 -54.50
N GLU A 159 8.68 13.53 -53.56
CA GLU A 159 9.50 14.72 -53.85
C GLU A 159 10.68 14.35 -54.75
N ARG A 160 11.41 13.30 -54.41
CA ARG A 160 12.58 12.84 -55.17
C ARG A 160 12.25 12.37 -56.59
N LYS A 161 11.07 11.76 -56.80
CA LYS A 161 10.58 11.41 -58.14
C LYS A 161 10.29 12.64 -58.99
N LYS A 162 9.76 13.70 -58.39
CA LYS A 162 9.44 14.95 -59.09
C LYS A 162 10.71 15.69 -59.52
N GLU A 163 11.75 15.69 -58.69
CA GLU A 163 13.08 16.21 -59.07
C GLU A 163 13.64 15.50 -60.30
N LEU A 164 13.58 14.17 -60.34
CA LEU A 164 14.08 13.36 -61.46
C LEU A 164 13.27 13.52 -62.75
N ALA A 165 11.97 13.78 -62.69
CA ALA A 165 11.13 13.96 -63.88
C ALA A 165 11.32 15.31 -64.59
N THR A 166 12.01 16.24 -63.93
CA THR A 166 12.28 17.59 -64.48
C THR A 166 13.69 17.68 -65.09
N ILE A 167 14.54 16.68 -64.85
CA ILE A 167 15.87 16.53 -65.48
C ILE A 167 15.72 15.70 -66.75
#